data_AF-A0A3C0IZY8-F1
#
_entry.id   AF-A0A3C0IZY8-F1
#
_cell.length_a   1.000
_cell.length_b   1.000
_cell.length_c   1.000
_cell.angle_alpha   90.00
_cell.angle_beta   90.00
_cell.angle_gamma   90.00
#
_symmetry.space_group_name_H-M   'P 1'
#
loop_
_entity.id
_entity.type
_entity.pdbx_description
1 polymer ?
#
loop_
_entity_poly.entity_id
_entity_poly.type
_entity_poly.pdbx_seq_one_letter_code
_entity_poly.pdbx_strand_id
1 'polypeptide(L)'
;MELPVPQERADLILKHHAKLGGERTLAFCASIRHAECMANFFTARGVPAAAVHSEQTGANHALDRSTAIAELERGHLKAVFAVDMLNEGIDIPSLDTVMFLRPTESYVVFLQQLGRGLRKYPGKSHCTVIDFIGNYKRAHYLPRLLAGENPWVDRPAAFRHPQESEFPERCSVNFDFRVIELFDEMAARDPLPVRMLDTYRRIEHSLGRRPSRLHIMEHR
;
A
#
# COMPACT_ATOMS: atom_id res chain seq x y z
N MET A 1 -0.93 -9.08 -27.92
CA MET A 1 -1.75 -8.85 -26.72
C MET A 1 -1.15 -7.65 -26.00
N GLU A 2 -1.79 -6.49 -26.07
CA GLU A 2 -1.26 -5.26 -25.47
C GLU A 2 -1.26 -5.35 -23.94
N LEU A 3 -0.16 -4.96 -23.31
CA LEU A 3 -0.10 -4.86 -21.86
C LEU A 3 -1.01 -3.69 -21.40
N PRO A 4 -1.91 -3.89 -20.42
CA PRO A 4 -2.71 -2.83 -19.83
C PRO A 4 -1.89 -1.85 -18.98
N VAL A 5 -0.59 -2.12 -18.84
CA VAL A 5 0.41 -1.30 -18.18
C VAL A 5 1.47 -0.97 -19.24
N PRO A 6 1.87 0.31 -19.40
CA PRO A 6 2.97 0.65 -20.28
C PRO A 6 4.21 -0.19 -19.95
N GLN A 7 4.85 -0.78 -20.96
CA GLN A 7 5.96 -1.71 -20.75
C GLN A 7 7.07 -1.13 -19.87
N GLU A 8 7.41 0.14 -20.08
CA GLU A 8 8.37 0.88 -19.26
C GLU A 8 8.01 0.87 -17.75
N ARG A 9 6.72 0.99 -17.42
CA ARG A 9 6.25 0.93 -16.04
C ARG A 9 6.39 -0.48 -15.46
N ALA A 10 6.09 -1.51 -16.23
CA ALA A 10 6.27 -2.90 -15.79
C ALA A 10 7.76 -3.25 -15.58
N ASP A 11 8.64 -2.80 -16.48
CA ASP A 11 10.09 -2.97 -16.34
C ASP A 11 10.63 -2.22 -15.11
N LEU A 12 10.15 -0.99 -14.84
CA LEU A 12 10.49 -0.24 -13.63
C LEU A 12 10.06 -0.99 -12.37
N ILE A 13 8.84 -1.52 -12.35
CA ILE A 13 8.30 -2.28 -11.21
C ILE A 13 9.17 -3.50 -10.93
N LEU A 14 9.51 -4.28 -11.95
CA LEU A 14 10.37 -5.45 -11.81
C LEU A 14 11.79 -5.07 -11.35
N LYS A 15 12.38 -4.01 -11.90
CA LYS A 15 13.71 -3.53 -11.51
C LYS A 15 13.78 -3.19 -10.02
N HIS A 16 12.78 -2.49 -9.51
CA HIS A 16 12.73 -2.13 -8.09
C HIS A 16 12.41 -3.33 -7.20
N HIS A 17 11.55 -4.25 -7.64
CA HIS A 17 11.33 -5.54 -6.96
C HIS A 17 12.63 -6.34 -6.85
N ALA A 18 13.40 -6.48 -7.94
CA ALA A 18 14.67 -7.21 -7.92
C ALA A 18 15.73 -6.57 -7.01
N LYS A 19 15.67 -5.25 -6.82
CA LYS A 19 16.64 -4.50 -5.99
C LYS A 19 16.27 -4.47 -4.50
N LEU A 20 14.98 -4.37 -4.19
CA LEU A 20 14.49 -4.05 -2.84
C LEU A 20 13.59 -5.15 -2.26
N GLY A 21 12.93 -5.92 -3.12
CA GLY A 21 12.04 -7.00 -2.72
C GLY A 21 12.80 -8.16 -2.10
N GLY A 22 12.12 -8.85 -1.21
CA GLY A 22 12.51 -10.11 -0.61
C GLY A 22 11.90 -11.31 -1.33
N GLU A 23 11.74 -12.40 -0.58
CA GLU A 23 11.39 -13.71 -1.11
C GLU A 23 9.88 -13.90 -1.30
N ARG A 24 9.06 -13.17 -0.54
CA ARG A 24 7.61 -13.36 -0.48
C ARG A 24 6.89 -12.03 -0.66
N THR A 25 6.58 -11.75 -1.91
CA THR A 25 5.98 -10.49 -2.34
C THR A 25 4.47 -10.59 -2.56
N LEU A 26 3.73 -9.62 -2.02
CA LEU A 26 2.32 -9.37 -2.35
C LEU A 26 2.18 -8.00 -3.02
N ALA A 27 1.61 -7.96 -4.21
CA ALA A 27 1.41 -6.75 -5.00
C ALA A 27 -0.08 -6.46 -5.21
N PHE A 28 -0.51 -5.21 -4.98
CA PHE A 28 -1.90 -4.79 -5.18
C PHE A 28 -2.09 -4.13 -6.54
N CYS A 29 -2.90 -4.77 -7.37
CA CYS A 29 -3.19 -4.34 -8.74
C CYS A 29 -4.56 -3.67 -8.86
N ALA A 30 -4.67 -2.78 -9.84
CA ALA A 30 -5.87 -1.96 -10.07
C ALA A 30 -7.06 -2.75 -10.65
N SER A 31 -6.80 -3.87 -11.33
CA SER A 31 -7.82 -4.69 -11.98
C SER A 31 -7.30 -6.10 -12.22
N ILE A 32 -8.21 -7.04 -12.50
CA ILE A 32 -7.90 -8.46 -12.80
C ILE A 32 -6.89 -8.55 -13.93
N ARG A 33 -7.18 -7.88 -15.05
CA ARG A 33 -6.29 -7.79 -16.20
C ARG A 33 -4.89 -7.25 -15.84
N HIS A 34 -4.80 -6.27 -14.94
CA HIS A 34 -3.51 -5.74 -14.48
C HIS A 34 -2.74 -6.81 -13.68
N ALA A 35 -3.40 -7.53 -12.76
CA ALA A 35 -2.78 -8.61 -11.99
C ALA A 35 -2.26 -9.75 -12.89
N GLU A 36 -3.09 -10.23 -13.81
CA GLU A 36 -2.72 -11.29 -14.76
C GLU A 36 -1.54 -10.87 -15.64
N CYS A 37 -1.56 -9.64 -16.18
CA CYS A 37 -0.46 -9.15 -17.01
C CYS A 37 0.85 -9.03 -16.23
N MET A 38 0.81 -8.57 -14.98
CA MET A 38 2.03 -8.47 -14.16
C MET A 38 2.57 -9.84 -13.74
N ALA A 39 1.69 -10.79 -13.40
CA ALA A 39 2.09 -12.17 -13.09
C ALA A 39 2.78 -12.84 -14.29
N ASN A 40 2.18 -12.68 -15.48
CA ASN A 40 2.76 -13.18 -16.73
C ASN A 40 4.10 -12.49 -17.03
N PHE A 41 4.17 -11.17 -16.84
CA PHE A 41 5.37 -10.38 -17.11
C PHE A 41 6.55 -10.76 -16.20
N PHE A 42 6.29 -10.96 -14.91
CA PHE A 42 7.28 -11.42 -13.92
C PHE A 42 7.74 -12.84 -14.23
N THR A 43 6.79 -13.75 -14.49
CA THR A 43 7.11 -15.16 -14.76
C THR A 43 7.92 -15.31 -16.06
N ALA A 44 7.56 -14.57 -17.11
CA ALA A 44 8.32 -14.55 -18.37
C ALA A 44 9.77 -14.04 -18.21
N ARG A 45 10.08 -13.36 -17.11
CA ARG A 45 11.42 -12.86 -16.76
C ARG A 45 12.08 -13.63 -15.62
N GLY A 46 11.57 -14.83 -15.33
CA GLY A 46 12.19 -15.75 -14.38
C GLY A 46 11.85 -15.49 -12.91
N VAL A 47 10.85 -14.67 -12.61
CA VAL A 47 10.31 -14.49 -11.25
C VAL A 47 8.98 -15.23 -11.16
N PRO A 48 8.92 -16.43 -10.54
CA PRO A 48 7.68 -17.19 -10.42
C PRO A 48 6.59 -16.36 -9.75
N ALA A 49 5.51 -16.10 -10.49
CA ALA A 49 4.43 -15.26 -10.02
C ALA A 49 3.05 -15.78 -10.43
N ALA A 50 2.05 -15.42 -9.63
CA ALA A 50 0.65 -15.75 -9.89
C ALA A 50 -0.26 -14.55 -9.67
N ALA A 51 -1.37 -14.51 -10.40
CA ALA A 51 -2.46 -13.59 -10.17
C ALA A 51 -3.53 -14.24 -9.29
N VAL A 52 -4.16 -13.46 -8.42
CA VAL A 52 -5.26 -13.94 -7.58
C VAL A 52 -6.35 -12.86 -7.51
N HIS A 53 -7.57 -13.28 -7.85
CA HIS A 53 -8.76 -12.43 -7.92
C HIS A 53 -10.03 -13.27 -7.76
N SER A 54 -11.19 -12.60 -7.70
CA SER A 54 -12.50 -13.22 -7.48
C SER A 54 -13.02 -14.03 -8.67
N GLU A 55 -12.60 -13.72 -9.89
CA GLU A 55 -13.03 -14.46 -11.08
C GLU A 55 -12.32 -15.82 -11.14
N GLN A 56 -13.10 -16.89 -11.25
CA GLN A 56 -12.61 -18.25 -11.49
C GLN A 56 -12.34 -18.43 -12.99
N THR A 57 -11.25 -17.84 -13.49
CA THR A 57 -10.87 -17.94 -14.89
C THR A 57 -9.66 -18.85 -15.07
N GLY A 58 -9.74 -19.76 -16.05
CA GLY A 58 -8.65 -20.63 -16.50
C GLY A 58 -7.57 -19.89 -17.29
N ALA A 59 -7.26 -18.65 -16.91
CA ALA A 59 -6.16 -17.88 -17.50
C ALA A 59 -4.82 -18.42 -16.97
N ASN A 60 -3.80 -18.45 -17.83
CA ASN A 60 -2.45 -18.86 -17.44
C ASN A 60 -1.98 -17.97 -16.28
N HIS A 61 -1.50 -18.59 -15.20
CA HIS A 61 -0.99 -17.97 -13.96
C HIS A 61 -2.03 -17.42 -12.98
N ALA A 62 -3.33 -17.59 -13.20
CA ALA A 62 -4.33 -17.38 -12.16
C ALA A 62 -4.36 -18.59 -11.21
N LEU A 63 -4.28 -18.35 -9.89
CA LEU A 63 -4.40 -19.39 -8.87
C LEU A 63 -5.52 -19.04 -7.91
N ASP A 64 -6.13 -20.06 -7.30
CA ASP A 64 -6.94 -19.84 -6.14
C ASP A 64 -6.08 -19.31 -4.99
N ARG A 65 -6.73 -18.56 -4.11
CA ARG A 65 -6.09 -17.88 -2.99
C ARG A 65 -5.31 -18.82 -2.08
N SER A 66 -5.89 -19.96 -1.69
CA SER A 66 -5.25 -20.92 -0.78
C SER A 66 -3.98 -21.49 -1.40
N THR A 67 -4.03 -21.87 -2.68
CA THR A 67 -2.88 -22.41 -3.39
C THR A 67 -1.80 -21.35 -3.57
N ALA A 68 -2.14 -20.13 -4.01
CA ALA A 68 -1.17 -19.07 -4.18
C ALA A 68 -0.41 -18.75 -2.88
N ILE A 69 -1.13 -18.74 -1.74
CA ILE A 69 -0.52 -18.53 -0.43
C ILE A 69 0.42 -19.68 -0.09
N ALA A 70 -0.04 -20.94 -0.21
CA ALA A 70 0.77 -22.10 0.10
C ALA A 70 2.05 -22.16 -0.76
N GLU A 71 1.95 -21.86 -2.04
CA GLU A 71 3.09 -21.85 -2.97
C GLU A 71 4.05 -20.68 -2.70
N LEU A 72 3.54 -19.52 -2.24
CA LEU A 72 4.35 -18.39 -1.78
C LEU A 72 5.11 -18.72 -0.48
N GLU A 73 4.45 -19.40 0.47
CA GLU A 73 5.08 -19.82 1.72
C GLU A 73 6.18 -20.85 1.51
N ARG A 74 5.93 -21.82 0.61
CA ARG A 74 6.92 -22.82 0.14
C ARG A 74 8.06 -22.21 -0.68
N GLY A 75 7.90 -20.97 -1.18
CA GLY A 75 8.89 -20.28 -2.01
C GLY A 75 8.90 -20.73 -3.47
N HIS A 76 7.89 -21.50 -3.90
CA HIS A 76 7.68 -21.84 -5.31
C HIS A 76 7.18 -20.62 -6.11
N LEU A 77 6.40 -19.76 -5.46
CA LEU A 77 6.12 -18.41 -5.94
C LEU A 77 6.99 -17.40 -5.18
N LYS A 78 7.41 -16.35 -5.88
CA LYS A 78 8.10 -15.19 -5.32
C LYS A 78 7.20 -13.96 -5.22
N ALA A 79 6.20 -13.88 -6.09
CA ALA A 79 5.27 -12.76 -6.13
C ALA A 79 3.83 -13.20 -6.38
N VAL A 80 2.89 -12.61 -5.65
CA VAL A 80 1.46 -12.73 -5.88
C VAL A 80 0.88 -11.37 -6.23
N PHE A 81 0.23 -11.27 -7.37
CA PHE A 81 -0.48 -10.06 -7.82
C PHE A 81 -1.97 -10.20 -7.53
N ALA A 82 -2.48 -9.35 -6.66
CA ALA A 82 -3.82 -9.46 -6.10
C ALA A 82 -4.71 -8.27 -6.45
N VAL A 83 -6.01 -8.54 -6.62
CA VAL A 83 -7.06 -7.52 -6.78
C VAL A 83 -8.07 -7.69 -5.66
N ASP A 84 -8.34 -6.61 -4.91
CA ASP A 84 -9.35 -6.50 -3.84
C ASP A 84 -9.35 -7.57 -2.73
N MET A 85 -8.36 -8.45 -2.72
CA MET A 85 -8.21 -9.56 -1.79
C MET A 85 -7.95 -9.18 -0.33
N LEU A 86 -7.65 -7.91 -0.04
CA LEU A 86 -7.40 -7.46 1.34
C LEU A 86 -8.63 -7.05 2.12
N ASN A 87 -9.80 -6.96 1.48
CA ASN A 87 -11.04 -6.66 2.20
C ASN A 87 -11.54 -7.87 3.00
N GLU A 88 -11.15 -9.10 2.63
CA GLU A 88 -11.62 -10.33 3.27
C GLU A 88 -10.46 -11.23 3.73
N GLY A 89 -9.94 -11.00 4.94
CA GLY A 89 -9.29 -12.06 5.74
C GLY A 89 -7.97 -12.66 5.25
N ILE A 90 -7.23 -12.07 4.29
CA ILE A 90 -5.87 -12.57 3.96
C ILE A 90 -4.89 -12.07 5.00
N ASP A 91 -4.36 -13.02 5.76
CA ASP A 91 -3.27 -12.82 6.69
C ASP A 91 -2.13 -13.77 6.33
N ILE A 92 -1.02 -13.22 5.84
CA ILE A 92 0.18 -13.98 5.47
C ILE A 92 1.35 -13.36 6.25
N PRO A 93 1.57 -13.77 7.51
CA PRO A 93 2.62 -13.18 8.35
C PRO A 93 4.02 -13.31 7.74
N SER A 94 4.23 -14.33 6.90
CA SER A 94 5.48 -14.62 6.21
C SER A 94 5.86 -13.64 5.10
N LEU A 95 4.96 -12.74 4.69
CA LEU A 95 5.26 -11.69 3.70
C LEU A 95 6.41 -10.81 4.17
N ASP A 96 7.39 -10.63 3.30
CA ASP A 96 8.52 -9.72 3.50
C ASP A 96 8.50 -8.53 2.55
N THR A 97 7.60 -8.54 1.54
CA THR A 97 7.51 -7.46 0.56
C THR A 97 6.06 -7.15 0.23
N VAL A 98 5.72 -5.85 0.25
CA VAL A 98 4.42 -5.34 -0.14
C VAL A 98 4.59 -4.29 -1.23
N MET A 99 3.90 -4.46 -2.37
CA MET A 99 3.95 -3.55 -3.50
C MET A 99 2.59 -2.92 -3.76
N PHE A 100 2.53 -1.60 -3.85
CA PHE A 100 1.32 -0.86 -4.23
C PHE A 100 1.42 -0.43 -5.69
N LEU A 101 0.63 -1.07 -6.55
CA LEU A 101 0.58 -0.81 -8.00
C LEU A 101 -0.73 -0.14 -8.43
N ARG A 102 -1.59 0.22 -7.48
CA ARG A 102 -2.87 0.92 -7.71
C ARG A 102 -3.05 2.07 -6.75
N PRO A 103 -3.75 3.15 -7.15
CA PRO A 103 -4.18 4.16 -6.21
C PRO A 103 -5.04 3.51 -5.13
N THR A 104 -4.61 3.60 -3.89
CA THR A 104 -5.41 3.19 -2.75
C THR A 104 -6.39 4.32 -2.43
N GLU A 105 -7.69 4.04 -2.43
CA GLU A 105 -8.74 5.06 -2.30
C GLU A 105 -8.69 5.83 -0.97
N SER A 106 -8.08 5.25 0.05
CA SER A 106 -7.94 5.82 1.39
C SER A 106 -6.62 5.43 2.06
N TYR A 107 -6.03 6.37 2.79
CA TYR A 107 -4.87 6.10 3.65
C TYR A 107 -5.17 5.04 4.71
N VAL A 108 -6.43 4.91 5.16
CA VAL A 108 -6.83 3.90 6.13
C VAL A 108 -6.64 2.50 5.56
N VAL A 109 -7.07 2.31 4.30
CA VAL A 109 -6.87 1.05 3.59
C VAL A 109 -5.37 0.80 3.49
N PHE A 110 -4.58 1.76 3.03
CA PHE A 110 -3.12 1.64 2.92
C PHE A 110 -2.48 1.16 4.22
N LEU A 111 -2.78 1.80 5.36
CA LEU A 111 -2.23 1.41 6.67
C LEU A 111 -2.66 0.00 7.08
N GLN A 112 -3.88 -0.42 6.75
CA GLN A 112 -4.33 -1.80 6.98
C GLN A 112 -3.56 -2.80 6.11
N GLN A 113 -3.28 -2.48 4.83
CA GLN A 113 -2.49 -3.35 3.95
C GLN A 113 -1.03 -3.42 4.44
N LEU A 114 -0.46 -2.28 4.82
CA LEU A 114 0.88 -2.17 5.39
C LEU A 114 1.00 -3.00 6.67
N GLY A 115 0.06 -2.85 7.60
CA GLY A 115 0.08 -3.54 8.90
C GLY A 115 0.09 -5.07 8.79
N ARG A 116 -0.44 -5.63 7.69
CA ARG A 116 -0.36 -7.08 7.42
C ARG A 116 1.07 -7.52 7.09
N GLY A 117 1.81 -6.74 6.31
CA GLY A 117 3.23 -7.00 6.02
C GLY A 117 4.13 -6.85 7.24
N LEU A 118 3.77 -5.97 8.18
CA LEU A 118 4.56 -5.69 9.38
C LEU A 118 4.48 -6.75 10.49
N ARG A 119 3.64 -7.79 10.35
CA ARG A 119 3.53 -8.86 11.37
C ARG A 119 4.86 -9.59 11.54
N LYS A 120 5.26 -9.92 12.75
CA LYS A 120 6.51 -10.70 12.97
C LYS A 120 6.35 -12.12 12.45
N TYR A 121 7.40 -12.68 11.86
CA TYR A 121 7.43 -14.06 11.38
C TYR A 121 8.83 -14.65 11.50
N PRO A 122 8.99 -15.94 11.88
CA PRO A 122 10.30 -16.58 11.97
C PRO A 122 11.09 -16.47 10.66
N GLY A 123 12.35 -16.02 10.75
CA GLY A 123 13.20 -15.83 9.57
C GLY A 123 12.93 -14.55 8.77
N LYS A 124 11.93 -13.75 9.13
CA LYS A 124 11.71 -12.41 8.53
C LYS A 124 12.51 -11.35 9.29
N SER A 125 13.50 -10.76 8.63
CA SER A 125 14.34 -9.69 9.21
C SER A 125 13.70 -8.31 9.10
N HIS A 126 13.04 -8.02 7.98
CA HIS A 126 12.36 -6.75 7.70
C HIS A 126 11.19 -6.98 6.73
N CYS A 127 10.36 -5.94 6.57
CA CYS A 127 9.33 -5.88 5.55
C CYS A 127 9.63 -4.70 4.63
N THR A 128 9.85 -4.95 3.34
CA THR A 128 10.00 -3.91 2.33
C THR A 128 8.64 -3.48 1.81
N VAL A 129 8.44 -2.17 1.66
CA VAL A 129 7.23 -1.60 1.07
C VAL A 129 7.61 -0.73 -0.12
N ILE A 130 7.02 -1.00 -1.28
CA ILE A 130 7.31 -0.26 -2.51
C ILE A 130 6.00 0.30 -3.07
N ASP A 131 5.86 1.62 -3.08
CA ASP A 131 4.68 2.32 -3.62
C ASP A 131 5.01 3.00 -4.95
N PHE A 132 4.36 2.59 -6.03
CA PHE A 132 4.54 3.13 -7.40
C PHE A 132 3.47 4.16 -7.80
N ILE A 133 2.65 4.59 -6.86
CA ILE A 133 1.53 5.49 -7.14
C ILE A 133 1.77 6.83 -6.48
N GLY A 134 2.10 6.84 -5.18
CA GLY A 134 2.43 8.07 -4.45
C GLY A 134 1.34 9.15 -4.42
N ASN A 135 0.15 8.90 -4.98
CA ASN A 135 -0.92 9.89 -5.17
C ASN A 135 -2.28 9.36 -4.66
N TYR A 136 -2.34 9.11 -3.36
CA TYR A 136 -3.59 8.84 -2.64
C TYR A 136 -4.22 10.16 -2.17
N LYS A 137 -5.53 10.17 -1.90
CA LYS A 137 -6.16 11.35 -1.28
C LYS A 137 -5.42 11.65 0.04
N ARG A 138 -4.97 12.90 0.17
CA ARG A 138 -4.18 13.40 1.30
C ARG A 138 -2.82 12.73 1.48
N ALA A 139 -2.13 12.52 0.36
CA ALA A 139 -0.86 11.81 0.39
C ALA A 139 0.23 12.48 1.23
N HIS A 140 0.15 13.81 1.31
CA HIS A 140 0.97 14.68 2.14
C HIS A 140 0.98 14.33 3.64
N TYR A 141 0.04 13.52 4.14
CA TYR A 141 0.04 13.07 5.54
C TYR A 141 0.84 11.80 5.82
N LEU A 142 1.23 11.03 4.79
CA LEU A 142 1.92 9.76 5.01
C LEU A 142 3.25 9.89 5.75
N PRO A 143 4.13 10.88 5.46
CA PRO A 143 5.37 11.03 6.22
C PRO A 143 5.12 11.13 7.73
N ARG A 144 4.12 11.92 8.13
CA ARG A 144 3.71 12.09 9.53
C ARG A 144 3.16 10.80 10.14
N LEU A 145 2.29 10.10 9.41
CA LEU A 145 1.74 8.82 9.85
C LEU A 145 2.83 7.76 10.05
N LEU A 146 3.81 7.69 9.14
CA LEU A 146 4.94 6.77 9.24
C LEU A 146 5.92 7.17 10.36
N ALA A 147 6.01 8.46 10.69
CA ALA A 147 6.72 8.95 11.87
C ALA A 147 5.98 8.66 13.20
N GLY A 148 4.77 8.10 13.15
CA GLY A 148 3.94 7.83 14.33
C GLY A 148 3.13 9.04 14.81
N GLU A 149 3.11 10.13 14.07
CA GLU A 149 2.31 11.31 14.36
C GLU A 149 0.86 11.13 13.87
N ASN A 150 -0.09 11.69 14.61
CA ASN A 150 -1.48 11.72 14.19
C ASN A 150 -1.78 13.07 13.52
N PRO A 151 -1.85 13.14 12.17
CA PRO A 151 -2.04 14.40 11.44
C PRO A 151 -3.39 15.06 11.72
N TRP A 152 -4.29 14.37 12.43
CA TRP A 152 -5.63 14.82 12.78
C TRP A 152 -5.74 15.44 14.17
N VAL A 153 -4.73 15.24 15.03
CA VAL A 153 -4.75 15.58 16.47
C VAL A 153 -3.64 16.58 16.82
N ASP A 154 -2.45 16.35 16.28
CA ASP A 154 -1.37 17.30 16.50
C ASP A 154 -1.73 18.60 15.76
N ARG A 155 -1.59 19.76 16.45
CA ARG A 155 -1.71 21.10 15.84
C ARG A 155 -1.11 21.03 14.43
N PRO A 156 -1.67 21.73 13.42
CA PRO A 156 -1.04 21.80 12.12
C PRO A 156 0.32 22.48 12.31
N ALA A 157 1.34 21.71 12.67
CA ALA A 157 2.70 22.01 12.39
C ALA A 157 2.72 22.21 10.88
N ALA A 158 3.49 23.21 10.45
CA ALA A 158 3.79 23.38 9.04
C ALA A 158 4.10 21.99 8.44
N PHE A 159 3.62 21.75 7.22
CA PHE A 159 3.97 20.55 6.47
C PHE A 159 5.47 20.31 6.65
N ARG A 160 5.83 19.22 7.34
CA ARG A 160 7.22 18.89 7.61
C ARG A 160 7.70 18.10 6.42
N HIS A 161 8.78 18.56 5.80
CA HIS A 161 9.26 17.94 4.59
C HIS A 161 9.57 16.45 4.87
N PRO A 162 9.25 15.50 3.98
CA PRO A 162 9.45 14.08 4.25
C PRO A 162 10.90 13.73 4.62
N GLN A 163 11.87 14.50 4.12
CA GLN A 163 13.30 14.34 4.43
C GLN A 163 13.69 14.86 5.82
N GLU A 164 12.88 15.71 6.43
CA GLU A 164 13.08 16.26 7.79
C GLU A 164 12.33 15.44 8.86
N SER A 165 11.62 14.39 8.43
CA SER A 165 10.85 13.54 9.34
C SER A 165 11.75 12.49 9.97
N GLU A 166 11.70 12.36 11.30
CA GLU A 166 12.31 11.24 12.01
C GLU A 166 11.34 10.06 12.04
N PHE A 167 11.83 8.88 11.68
CA PHE A 167 11.05 7.64 11.66
C PHE A 167 11.43 6.74 12.84
N PRO A 168 10.55 5.80 13.25
CA PRO A 168 10.85 4.85 14.32
C PRO A 168 12.18 4.11 14.10
N GLU A 169 12.82 3.72 15.21
CA GLU A 169 14.09 3.01 15.17
C GLU A 169 14.03 1.78 14.23
N ARG A 170 15.09 1.61 13.41
CA ARG A 170 15.23 0.52 12.42
C ARG A 170 14.23 0.57 11.26
N CYS A 171 13.50 1.67 11.08
CA CYS A 171 12.73 1.95 9.87
C CYS A 171 13.48 2.93 8.96
N SER A 172 13.50 2.64 7.66
CA SER A 172 14.00 3.56 6.63
C SER A 172 12.88 3.86 5.64
N VAL A 173 12.55 5.13 5.45
CA VAL A 173 11.51 5.57 4.51
C VAL A 173 12.16 6.50 3.49
N ASN A 174 11.98 6.20 2.20
CA ASN A 174 12.52 6.98 1.10
C ASN A 174 11.39 7.40 0.17
N PHE A 175 11.35 8.69 -0.17
CA PHE A 175 10.40 9.25 -1.13
C PHE A 175 11.16 9.74 -2.37
N ASP A 176 10.61 9.49 -3.56
CA ASP A 176 11.10 10.06 -4.81
C ASP A 176 10.84 11.58 -4.83
N PHE A 177 11.76 12.37 -5.39
CA PHE A 177 11.65 13.83 -5.42
C PHE A 177 10.33 14.32 -6.04
N ARG A 178 9.81 13.64 -7.06
CA ARG A 178 8.53 14.03 -7.69
C ARG A 178 7.33 13.80 -6.77
N VAL A 179 7.42 12.82 -5.87
CA VAL A 179 6.38 12.54 -4.86
C VAL A 179 6.42 13.61 -3.76
N ILE A 180 7.62 14.07 -3.41
CA ILE A 180 7.80 15.17 -2.46
C ILE A 180 7.15 16.45 -3.00
N GLU A 181 7.46 16.82 -4.25
CA GLU A 181 6.85 17.99 -4.91
C GLU A 181 5.31 17.89 -4.96
N LEU A 182 4.79 16.68 -5.26
CA LEU A 182 3.35 16.42 -5.21
C LEU A 182 2.77 16.65 -3.81
N PHE A 183 3.47 16.24 -2.75
CA PHE A 183 3.01 16.46 -1.37
C PHE A 183 2.95 17.94 -1.00
N ASP A 184 3.93 18.74 -1.45
CA ASP A 184 3.93 20.19 -1.26
C ASP A 184 2.71 20.85 -1.92
N GLU A 185 2.42 20.48 -3.17
CA GLU A 185 1.24 20.98 -3.89
C GLU A 185 -0.07 20.59 -3.20
N MET A 186 -0.17 19.35 -2.71
CA MET A 186 -1.34 18.86 -2.01
C MET A 186 -1.55 19.57 -0.67
N ALA A 187 -0.46 19.81 0.08
CA ALA A 187 -0.52 20.52 1.35
C ALA A 187 -0.97 21.98 1.17
N ALA A 188 -0.50 22.66 0.13
CA ALA A 188 -0.91 24.02 -0.21
C ALA A 188 -2.41 24.14 -0.55
N ARG A 189 -3.02 23.06 -1.06
CA ARG A 189 -4.41 23.02 -1.52
C ARG A 189 -5.37 22.32 -0.55
N ASP A 190 -4.98 22.08 0.70
CA ASP A 190 -5.81 21.39 1.70
C ASP A 190 -6.50 22.37 2.66
N PRO A 191 -7.74 22.83 2.37
CA PRO A 191 -8.42 23.84 3.17
C PRO A 191 -8.98 23.27 4.48
N LEU A 192 -8.84 24.04 5.57
CA LEU A 192 -9.29 23.67 6.92
C LEU A 192 -10.77 23.22 6.99
N PRO A 193 -11.75 23.86 6.31
CA PRO A 193 -13.14 23.41 6.33
C PRO A 193 -13.34 21.98 5.81
N VAL A 194 -12.60 21.60 4.76
CA VAL A 194 -12.66 20.25 4.18
C VAL A 194 -12.06 19.22 5.13
N ARG A 195 -10.94 19.56 5.80
CA ARG A 195 -10.37 18.71 6.86
C ARG A 195 -11.33 18.47 8.01
N MET A 196 -11.95 19.54 8.51
CA MET A 196 -12.89 19.46 9.64
C MET A 196 -14.10 18.58 9.30
N LEU A 197 -14.64 18.70 8.09
CA LEU A 197 -15.77 17.89 7.64
C LEU A 197 -15.42 16.40 7.60
N ASP A 198 -14.22 16.05 7.12
CA ASP A 198 -13.81 14.65 7.03
C ASP A 198 -13.47 14.05 8.39
N THR A 199 -12.85 14.80 9.29
CA THR A 199 -12.68 14.38 10.69
C THR A 199 -14.04 14.11 11.34
N TYR A 200 -15.00 15.01 11.13
CA TYR A 200 -16.37 14.85 11.63
C TYR A 200 -17.01 13.56 11.11
N ARG A 201 -17.00 13.33 9.78
CA ARG A 201 -17.58 12.13 9.17
C ARG A 201 -16.90 10.85 9.64
N ARG A 202 -15.59 10.86 9.84
CA ARG A 202 -14.84 9.71 10.38
C ARG A 202 -15.29 9.35 11.79
N ILE A 203 -15.43 10.34 12.67
CA ILE A 203 -15.88 10.13 14.06
C ILE A 203 -17.34 9.67 14.04
N GLU A 204 -18.19 10.25 13.20
CA GLU A 204 -19.59 9.84 13.04
C GLU A 204 -19.70 8.37 12.64
N HIS A 205 -18.92 7.94 11.65
CA HIS A 205 -18.87 6.55 11.20
C HIS A 205 -18.36 5.61 12.30
N SER A 206 -17.33 6.02 13.05
CA SER A 206 -16.80 5.22 14.16
C SER A 206 -17.77 5.11 15.33
N LEU A 207 -18.57 6.14 15.60
CA LEU A 207 -19.54 6.16 16.70
C LEU A 207 -20.91 5.59 16.32
N GLY A 208 -21.20 5.46 15.02
CA GLY A 208 -22.53 5.11 14.51
C GLY A 208 -23.60 6.18 14.81
N ARG A 209 -23.19 7.39 15.22
CA ARG A 209 -24.07 8.50 15.61
C ARG A 209 -23.39 9.84 15.43
N ARG A 210 -24.19 10.91 15.43
CA ARG A 210 -23.71 12.30 15.37
C ARG A 210 -22.69 12.59 16.49
N PRO A 211 -21.45 13.01 16.17
CA PRO A 211 -20.44 13.35 17.17
C PRO A 211 -20.83 14.59 17.98
N SER A 212 -20.61 14.54 19.29
CA SER A 212 -20.69 15.73 20.15
C SER A 212 -19.39 16.54 20.06
N ARG A 213 -19.43 17.79 20.54
CA ARG A 213 -18.22 18.64 20.62
C ARG A 213 -17.11 17.96 21.43
N LEU A 214 -17.45 17.20 22.48
CA LEU A 214 -16.47 16.48 23.31
C LEU A 214 -15.73 15.42 22.48
N HIS A 215 -16.46 14.57 21.74
CA HIS A 215 -15.85 13.56 20.86
C HIS A 215 -14.96 14.19 19.79
N ILE A 216 -15.35 15.35 19.26
CA ILE A 216 -14.53 16.09 18.30
C ILE A 216 -13.25 16.59 18.97
N MET A 217 -13.29 17.00 20.25
CA MET A 217 -12.14 17.51 21.01
C MET A 217 -11.21 16.42 21.54
N GLU A 218 -11.74 15.24 21.91
CA GLU A 218 -10.94 14.08 22.34
C GLU A 218 -10.21 13.39 21.18
N HIS A 219 -10.67 13.60 19.96
CA HIS A 219 -10.04 13.12 18.72
C HIS A 219 -9.40 14.26 17.91
N ARG A 220 -9.05 15.37 18.59
CA ARG A 220 -8.49 16.61 18.03
C ARG A 220 -7.10 16.93 18.51
#